data_AF-A0A077ZVB2-F1
#
_entry.id   AF-A0A077ZVB2-F1
#
_cell.length_a   1.000
_cell.length_b   1.000
_cell.length_c   1.000
_cell.angle_alpha   90.00
_cell.angle_beta   90.00
_cell.angle_gamma   90.00
#
_symmetry.space_group_name_H-M   'P 1'
#
loop_
_entity.id
_entity.type
_entity.pdbx_description
1 polymer ?
#
loop_
_entity_poly.entity_id
_entity_poly.type
_entity_poly.pdbx_seq_one_letter_code
_entity_poly.pdbx_strand_id
1 'polypeptide(L)' 'MTKFVAALYKAYEATDSSMFEINPVLKTSDDKIIAVDAKVTIDDNALYRHKDIEAMRDESEENPVDAAW' A
#
# COMPACT_ATOMS: atom_id res chain seq x y z
N MET A 1 -15.06 -11.78 3.15
CA MET A 1 -13.83 -11.92 2.35
C MET A 1 -13.92 -11.25 0.98
N THR A 2 -14.86 -11.59 0.11
CA THR A 2 -14.97 -10.98 -1.25
C THR A 2 -15.03 -9.45 -1.25
N LYS A 3 -15.82 -8.84 -0.36
CA LYS A 3 -15.86 -7.37 -0.19
C LYS A 3 -14.51 -6.77 0.21
N PHE A 4 -13.75 -7.47 1.05
CA PHE A 4 -12.42 -7.03 1.48
C PHE A 4 -11.43 -7.06 0.32
N VAL A 5 -11.41 -8.15 -0.45
CA VAL A 5 -10.55 -8.28 -1.65
C VAL A 5 -10.91 -7.25 -2.71
N ALA A 6 -12.20 -6.98 -2.94
CA ALA A 6 -12.63 -5.95 -3.88
C ALA A 6 -12.23 -4.54 -3.42
N ALA A 7 -12.31 -4.26 -2.12
CA ALA A 7 -11.83 -2.99 -1.55
C ALA A 7 -10.30 -2.85 -1.65
N LEU A 8 -9.56 -3.93 -1.40
CA LEU A 8 -8.10 -3.99 -1.55
C LEU A 8 -7.69 -3.74 -3.01
N TYR A 9 -8.36 -4.38 -3.96
CA TYR A 9 -8.11 -4.16 -5.39
C TYR A 9 -8.43 -2.72 -5.81
N LYS A 10 -9.54 -2.16 -5.33
CA LYS A 10 -9.87 -0.75 -5.56
C LYS A 10 -8.80 0.18 -4.99
N ALA A 11 -8.26 -0.12 -3.81
CA ALA A 11 -7.16 0.65 -3.23
C ALA A 11 -5.92 0.56 -4.11
N TYR A 12 -5.51 -0.66 -4.48
CA TYR A 12 -4.40 -0.92 -5.40
C TYR A 12 -4.49 -0.09 -6.70
N GLU A 13 -5.65 -0.07 -7.36
CA GLU A 13 -5.85 0.73 -8.58
C GLU A 13 -5.86 2.24 -8.29
N ALA A 14 -6.50 2.66 -7.19
CA ALA A 14 -6.63 4.07 -6.86
C ALA A 14 -5.30 4.73 -6.46
N THR A 15 -4.38 3.96 -5.89
CA THR A 15 -3.05 4.44 -5.49
C THR A 15 -1.96 4.15 -6.52
N ASP A 16 -2.33 3.61 -7.70
CA ASP A 16 -1.38 3.15 -8.73
C ASP A 16 -0.26 2.28 -8.11
N SER A 17 -0.65 1.33 -7.25
CA SER A 17 0.30 0.44 -6.61
C SER A 17 0.84 -0.59 -7.60
N SER A 18 2.11 -0.97 -7.45
CA SER A 18 2.71 -2.13 -8.11
C SER A 18 2.62 -3.38 -7.23
N MET A 19 2.46 -3.22 -5.91
CA MET A 19 2.22 -4.29 -4.95
C MET A 19 1.37 -3.78 -3.78
N PHE A 20 0.42 -4.60 -3.33
CA PHE A 20 -0.33 -4.35 -2.10
C PHE A 20 -0.53 -5.67 -1.35
N GLU A 21 0.31 -5.89 -0.34
CA GLU A 21 0.31 -7.08 0.51
C GLU A 21 -0.37 -6.76 1.85
N ILE A 22 -1.25 -7.66 2.30
CA ILE A 22 -1.78 -7.67 3.67
C ILE A 22 -1.27 -8.93 4.34
N ASN A 23 -0.47 -8.78 5.39
CA ASN A 23 0.12 -9.93 6.07
C ASN A 23 0.47 -9.60 7.54
N PRO A 24 -0.35 -10.03 8.53
CA PRO A 24 -1.45 -10.98 8.41
C PRO A 24 -2.81 -10.35 8.09
N VAL A 25 -3.67 -11.12 7.41
CA VAL A 25 -5.12 -10.87 7.35
C VAL A 25 -5.80 -11.61 8.50
N LEU A 26 -6.47 -10.88 9.39
CA LEU A 26 -7.17 -11.44 10.54
C LEU A 26 -8.66 -11.61 10.24
N LYS A 27 -9.22 -12.73 10.70
CA LYS A 27 -10.66 -12.93 10.85
C LYS A 27 -11.01 -12.96 12.34
N THR A 28 -11.81 -12.01 12.80
CA THR A 28 -12.26 -11.95 14.20
C THR A 28 -13.38 -12.96 14.49
N SER A 29 -13.69 -13.17 15.76
CA SER A 29 -14.78 -14.08 16.20
C SER A 29 -16.18 -13.60 15.79
N ASP A 30 -16.34 -12.30 15.52
CA ASP A 30 -17.56 -11.70 14.96
C ASP A 30 -17.53 -11.58 13.42
N ASP A 31 -16.75 -12.44 12.75
CA ASP A 31 -16.62 -12.58 11.29
C ASP A 31 -16.12 -11.33 10.53
N LYS A 32 -15.57 -10.33 11.21
CA LYS A 32 -14.92 -9.19 10.54
C LYS A 32 -13.56 -9.59 9.98
N ILE A 33 -13.22 -9.02 8.83
CA ILE A 33 -11.92 -9.19 8.19
C ILE A 33 -11.13 -7.89 8.40
N ILE A 34 -9.92 -8.01 8.95
CA ILE A 34 -9.06 -6.87 9.32
C ILE A 34 -7.68 -7.06 8.68
N ALA A 35 -7.18 -6.02 8.04
CA ALA A 35 -5.76 -5.91 7.70
C ALA A 35 -5.00 -5.50 8.96
N VAL A 36 -4.21 -6.41 9.55
CA VAL A 36 -3.42 -6.09 10.75
C VAL A 36 -2.16 -5.35 10.38
N ASP A 37 -1.56 -5.74 9.25
CA ASP A 37 -0.36 -5.12 8.69
C ASP A 37 -0.47 -5.09 7.16
N ALA A 38 0.18 -4.10 6.55
CA ALA A 38 0.16 -3.89 5.12
C ALA A 38 1.54 -3.41 4.62
N LYS A 39 1.98 -4.01 3.52
CA LYS A 39 3.13 -3.52 2.75
C LYS A 39 2.67 -3.13 1.35
N VAL A 40 2.88 -1.86 1.00
CA VAL A 40 2.43 -1.30 -0.27
C VAL A 40 3.63 -0.74 -1.01
N THR A 41 3.74 -1.05 -2.30
CA THR A 41 4.72 -0.45 -3.21
C THR A 41 3.95 0.33 -4.27
N ILE A 42 4.31 1.59 -4.45
CA ILE A 42 3.69 2.52 -5.40
C ILE A 42 4.49 2.47 -6.70
N ASP A 43 3.84 2.67 -7.85
CA ASP A 43 4.56 2.90 -9.11
C ASP A 43 5.13 4.32 -9.11
N ASP A 44 6.45 4.45 -9.13
CA ASP A 44 7.14 5.74 -9.13
C ASP A 44 6.72 6.63 -10.33
N ASN A 45 6.35 6.01 -11.46
CA ASN A 45 5.85 6.74 -12.63
C ASN A 45 4.47 7.38 -12.39
N ALA A 46 3.77 6.99 -11.33
CA ALA A 46 2.47 7.53 -10.94
C ALA A 46 2.54 8.59 -9.85
N LEU A 47 3.66 8.72 -9.13
CA LEU A 47 3.79 9.66 -8.01
C LEU A 47 3.53 11.12 -8.40
N TYR A 48 3.78 11.50 -9.65
CA TYR A 48 3.48 12.86 -10.13
C TYR A 48 2.00 13.27 -9.95
N ARG A 49 1.07 12.30 -9.97
CA ARG A 49 -0.39 12.52 -9.80
C ARG A 49 -0.91 12.18 -8.40
N HIS A 50 -0.08 11.61 -7.52
CA HIS A 50 -0.41 11.25 -6.12
C HIS A 50 0.41 12.08 -5.14
N LYS A 51 0.14 13.39 -5.09
CA LYS A 51 0.90 14.34 -4.25
C LYS A 51 0.75 14.09 -2.75
N ASP A 52 -0.36 13.50 -2.34
CA ASP A 52 -0.63 13.06 -0.97
C ASP A 52 0.26 11.88 -0.57
N ILE A 53 0.50 10.93 -1.48
CA ILE A 53 1.38 9.77 -1.25
C ILE A 53 2.85 10.19 -1.29
N GLU A 54 3.25 11.03 -2.26
CA GLU A 54 4.61 11.57 -2.34
C GLU A 54 5.01 12.29 -1.04
N ALA A 55 4.06 12.99 -0.40
CA ALA A 55 4.29 13.66 0.87
C ALA A 55 4.51 12.71 2.06
N MET A 56 4.23 11.41 1.91
CA MET A 56 4.48 10.39 2.93
C MET A 56 5.86 9.72 2.80
N ARG A 57 6.66 10.10 1.78
CA ARG A 57 7.98 9.53 1.54
C ARG A 57 8.90 9.76 2.75
N ASP A 58 9.52 8.68 3.23
CA ASP A 58 10.51 8.69 4.30
C ASP A 58 11.85 8.19 3.75
N GLU A 59 12.76 9.12 3.49
CA GLU A 59 14.10 8.83 2.93
C GLU A 59 14.96 7.96 3.86
N SER A 60 14.64 7.89 5.16
CA SER A 60 15.40 7.06 6.11
C SER A 60 15.15 5.56 5.93
N GLU A 61 14.03 5.19 5.31
CA GLU A 61 13.65 3.82 4.97
C GLU A 61 14.11 3.42 3.54
N GLU A 62 14.77 4.34 2.83
CA GLU A 62 15.32 4.11 1.50
C GLU A 62 16.81 3.76 1.55
N ASN A 63 17.28 3.05 0.53
CA ASN A 63 18.70 2.81 0.37
C ASN A 63 19.39 4.13 -0.02
N PRO A 64 20.40 4.59 0.74
CA PRO A 64 21.07 5.87 0.47
C PRO A 64 21.68 6.01 -0.93
N VAL A 65 22.01 4.88 -1.58
CA VAL A 65 22.54 4.88 -2.95
C VAL A 65 21.46 5.24 -3.98
N ASP A 66 20.21 4.86 -3.71
CA ASP A 66 19.08 5.08 -4.61
C ASP A 66 18.49 6.49 -4.40
N ALA A 67 18.63 7.05 -3.19
CA ALA A 67 18.22 8.42 -2.86
C ALA A 67 19.18 9.52 -3.35
N ALA A 68 20.41 9.16 -3.76
CA ALA A 68 21.48 10.11 -4.09
C ALA A 68 21.57 10.50 -5.59
N TRP A 69 20.53 10.25 -6.38
CA TRP A 69 20.45 10.61 -7.80
C TRP A 69 19.66 11.90 -8.05
#